data_AF-A0A7C6H628-F1
#
_entry.id   AF-A0A7C6H628-F1
#
_cell.length_a   1.000
_cell.length_b   1.000
_cell.length_c   1.000
_cell.angle_alpha   90.00
_cell.angle_beta   90.00
_cell.angle_gamma   90.00
#
_symmetry.space_group_name_H-M   'P 1'
#
loop_
_entity.id
_entity.type
_entity.pdbx_description
1 polymer ?
#
loop_
_entity_poly.entity_id
_entity_poly.type
_entity_poly.pdbx_seq_one_letter_code
_entity_poly.pdbx_strand_id
1 'polypeptide(L)'
;MPRGEDVKGAYILLMVLDEPRDITVGSLGLLHLAKGTYAYVGSAMGGLEQRVARHLRKEKRIHWHIDHLLSTLDDAEALLIPSMVNVECELASFISSVPGASPVLGFGCSDCRCRSHLFLLPGPMAECLRSSFPPEMTRRPHVRDGKK
;
A
#
# COMPACT_ATOMS: atom_id res chain seq x y z
N MET A 1 18.40 14.84 22.98
CA MET A 1 17.23 15.64 22.57
C MET A 1 16.20 14.69 21.99
N PRO A 2 14.94 14.68 22.45
CA PRO A 2 13.93 13.79 21.90
C PRO A 2 13.69 14.19 20.44
N ARG A 3 13.97 13.28 19.50
CA ARG A 3 13.55 13.44 18.10
C ARG A 3 12.03 13.43 18.11
N GLY A 4 11.41 14.39 17.44
CA GLY A 4 9.96 14.63 17.44
C GLY A 4 9.19 13.32 17.28
N GLU A 5 8.07 13.19 18.01
CA GLU A 5 7.22 12.00 17.96
C GLU A 5 6.96 11.62 16.50
N ASP A 6 7.52 10.49 16.08
CA ASP A 6 7.23 9.93 14.77
C ASP A 6 5.74 9.63 14.72
N VAL A 7 5.02 10.39 13.90
CA VAL A 7 3.58 10.24 13.70
C VAL A 7 3.29 8.77 13.43
N LYS A 8 2.42 8.16 14.23
CA LYS A 8 2.01 6.76 14.09
C LYS A 8 0.74 6.66 13.26
N GLY A 9 0.44 5.45 12.82
CA GLY A 9 -0.87 5.16 12.25
C GLY A 9 -0.82 4.02 11.25
N ALA A 10 -1.64 4.13 10.22
CA ALA A 10 -1.70 3.22 9.10
C ALA A 10 -1.54 3.99 7.78
N TYR A 11 -1.42 3.27 6.68
CA TYR A 11 -1.37 3.85 5.35
C TYR A 11 -2.06 2.94 4.35
N ILE A 12 -2.47 3.53 3.24
CA ILE A 12 -2.97 2.81 2.06
C ILE A 12 -2.00 3.09 0.91
N LEU A 13 -1.45 2.06 0.29
CA LEU A 13 -0.72 2.17 -0.97
C LEU A 13 -1.66 1.92 -2.13
N LEU A 14 -1.85 2.92 -2.98
CA LEU A 14 -2.52 2.82 -4.26
C LEU A 14 -1.49 2.56 -5.35
N MET A 15 -1.70 1.51 -6.14
CA MET A 15 -0.79 1.11 -7.20
C MET A 15 -1.60 0.78 -8.45
N VAL A 16 -1.13 1.20 -9.62
CA VAL A 16 -1.80 0.90 -10.89
C VAL A 16 -0.97 -0.13 -11.64
N LEU A 17 -1.62 -1.20 -12.08
CA LEU A 17 -1.07 -2.16 -13.03
C LEU A 17 -1.77 -1.92 -14.37
N ASP A 18 -1.02 -1.44 -15.35
CA ASP A 18 -1.55 -1.16 -16.70
C ASP A 18 -1.73 -2.41 -17.56
N GLU A 19 -1.10 -3.50 -17.15
CA GLU A 19 -1.13 -4.82 -17.76
C GLU A 19 -1.12 -5.92 -16.67
N PRO A 20 -1.67 -7.12 -16.94
CA PRO A 20 -1.56 -8.25 -16.02
C PRO A 20 -0.09 -8.63 -15.78
N ARG A 21 0.24 -9.03 -14.55
CA ARG A 21 1.61 -9.40 -14.16
C ARG A 21 1.65 -10.58 -13.22
N ASP A 22 2.67 -11.40 -13.43
CA ASP A 22 3.01 -12.51 -12.56
C ASP A 22 4.15 -12.08 -11.63
N ILE A 23 3.89 -12.08 -10.32
CA ILE A 23 4.85 -11.61 -9.33
C ILE A 23 5.10 -12.71 -8.31
N THR A 24 6.37 -13.06 -8.11
CA THR A 24 6.77 -13.98 -7.05
C THR A 24 6.92 -13.21 -5.74
N VAL A 25 6.11 -13.57 -4.74
CA VAL A 25 5.99 -12.86 -3.46
C VAL A 25 6.40 -13.77 -2.31
N GLY A 26 7.69 -13.86 -2.04
CA GLY A 26 8.26 -14.59 -0.90
C GLY A 26 7.59 -15.95 -0.66
N SER A 27 7.01 -16.13 0.54
CA SER A 27 6.33 -17.36 0.95
C SER A 27 4.98 -17.62 0.27
N LEU A 28 4.36 -16.61 -0.36
CA LEU A 28 3.10 -16.76 -1.11
C LEU A 28 3.31 -17.37 -2.49
N GLY A 29 4.55 -17.46 -2.97
CA GLY A 29 4.85 -18.01 -4.28
C GLY A 29 4.43 -17.09 -5.42
N LEU A 30 4.02 -17.68 -6.54
CA LEU A 30 3.63 -16.94 -7.74
C LEU A 30 2.19 -16.42 -7.62
N LEU A 31 2.01 -15.11 -7.74
CA LEU A 31 0.71 -14.46 -7.78
C LEU A 31 0.44 -13.91 -9.18
N HIS A 32 -0.73 -14.23 -9.72
CA HIS A 32 -1.23 -13.68 -10.98
C HIS A 32 -2.10 -12.44 -10.66
N LEU A 33 -1.59 -11.25 -10.97
CA LEU A 33 -2.30 -10.00 -10.77
C LEU A 33 -2.87 -9.49 -12.09
N ALA A 34 -4.19 -9.27 -12.13
CA ALA A 34 -4.84 -8.66 -13.28
C ALA A 34 -4.50 -7.17 -13.39
N LYS A 35 -4.69 -6.61 -14.59
CA LYS A 35 -4.69 -5.15 -14.81
C LYS A 35 -5.70 -4.47 -13.89
N GLY A 36 -5.31 -3.35 -13.27
CA GLY A 36 -6.21 -2.52 -12.47
C GLY A 36 -5.51 -1.78 -11.33
N THR A 37 -6.30 -1.14 -10.47
CA THR A 37 -5.79 -0.39 -9.32
C THR A 37 -5.88 -1.22 -8.05
N TYR A 38 -4.76 -1.37 -7.37
CA TYR A 38 -4.67 -2.11 -6.12
C TYR A 38 -4.52 -1.17 -4.94
N ALA A 39 -5.22 -1.48 -3.85
CA ALA A 39 -5.07 -0.84 -2.55
C ALA A 39 -4.46 -1.85 -1.57
N TYR A 40 -3.30 -1.51 -1.01
CA TYR A 40 -2.68 -2.25 0.08
C TYR A 40 -2.77 -1.48 1.39
N VAL A 41 -3.27 -2.10 2.44
CA VAL A 41 -3.37 -1.52 3.78
C VAL A 41 -2.21 -2.00 4.64
N GLY A 42 -1.49 -1.07 5.27
CA GLY A 42 -0.37 -1.41 6.14
C GLY A 42 -0.34 -0.60 7.44
N SER A 43 0.17 -1.22 8.50
CA SER A 43 0.42 -0.56 9.78
C SER A 43 1.79 0.13 9.84
N ALA A 44 1.88 1.27 10.52
CA ALA A 44 3.11 2.01 10.76
C ALA A 44 3.17 2.59 12.20
N MET A 45 2.88 1.76 13.19
CA MET A 45 2.94 2.14 14.62
C MET A 45 4.36 2.48 15.13
N GLY A 46 5.39 2.18 14.35
CA GLY A 46 6.79 2.56 14.62
C GLY A 46 7.25 3.84 13.90
N GLY A 47 6.37 4.49 13.13
CA GLY A 47 6.67 5.71 12.37
C GLY A 47 6.11 5.66 10.95
N LEU A 48 5.07 6.48 10.71
CA LEU A 48 4.28 6.52 9.48
C LEU A 48 5.09 7.01 8.28
N GLU A 49 5.67 8.20 8.40
CA GLU A 49 6.48 8.81 7.34
C GLU A 49 7.66 7.91 6.95
N GLN A 50 8.35 7.36 7.94
CA GLN A 50 9.53 6.52 7.73
C GLN A 50 9.17 5.22 6.99
N ARG A 51 8.06 4.58 7.38
CA ARG A 51 7.61 3.34 6.75
C ARG A 51 7.13 3.59 5.33
N VAL A 52 6.34 4.65 5.10
CA VAL A 52 5.90 5.01 3.75
C VAL A 52 7.07 5.40 2.86
N ALA A 53 7.98 6.25 3.33
CA ALA A 53 9.17 6.64 2.57
C ALA A 53 10.03 5.42 2.19
N ARG A 54 10.13 4.42 3.07
CA ARG A 54 10.79 3.16 2.74
C ARG A 54 10.08 2.42 1.62
N HIS A 55 8.74 2.28 1.68
CA HIS A 55 7.99 1.59 0.61
C HIS A 55 8.09 2.31 -0.74
N LEU A 56 8.07 3.65 -0.76
CA LEU A 56 8.16 4.41 -2.00
C LEU A 56 9.58 4.48 -2.61
N ARG A 57 10.61 4.00 -1.89
CA ARG A 57 11.99 3.95 -2.41
C ARG A 57 12.14 2.81 -3.42
N LYS A 58 12.63 3.09 -4.64
CA LYS A 58 12.89 2.04 -5.66
C LYS A 58 13.95 1.03 -5.21
N GLU A 59 15.14 1.50 -4.85
CA GLU A 59 16.23 0.63 -4.39
C GLU A 59 16.14 0.37 -2.89
N LYS A 60 15.66 -0.81 -2.51
CA LYS A 60 15.55 -1.24 -1.11
C LYS A 60 15.75 -2.74 -0.99
N ARG A 61 16.14 -3.20 0.22
CA ARG A 61 16.07 -4.62 0.55
C ARG A 61 14.61 -5.01 0.74
N ILE A 62 14.17 -6.01 -0.01
CA ILE A 62 12.84 -6.59 0.06
C ILE A 62 12.66 -7.22 1.44
N HIS A 63 11.64 -6.81 2.17
CA HIS A 63 11.36 -7.30 3.52
C HIS A 63 9.88 -7.66 3.72
N TRP A 64 8.96 -6.96 3.07
CA TRP A 64 7.53 -7.24 3.12
C TRP A 64 7.00 -7.74 1.78
N HIS A 65 5.88 -8.47 1.80
CA HIS A 65 5.20 -8.93 0.58
C HIS A 65 4.93 -7.77 -0.40
N ILE A 66 4.53 -6.60 0.11
CA ILE A 66 4.28 -5.41 -0.70
C ILE A 66 5.54 -4.86 -1.40
N ASP A 67 6.74 -5.08 -0.84
CA ASP A 67 7.98 -4.61 -1.46
C ASP A 67 8.24 -5.35 -2.79
N HIS A 68 7.84 -6.63 -2.90
CA HIS A 68 7.93 -7.37 -4.16
C HIS A 68 7.11 -6.69 -5.26
N LEU A 69 5.87 -6.29 -4.95
CA LEU A 69 5.00 -5.58 -5.89
C LEU A 69 5.62 -4.22 -6.25
N LEU A 70 5.95 -3.41 -5.26
CA LEU A 70 6.49 -2.05 -5.46
C LEU A 70 7.83 -2.03 -6.20
N SER A 71 8.60 -3.13 -6.19
CA SER A 71 9.85 -3.23 -6.98
C SER A 71 9.62 -3.37 -8.48
N THR A 72 8.42 -3.80 -8.88
CA THR A 72 8.05 -4.06 -10.28
C THR A 72 7.17 -2.96 -10.88
N LEU A 73 6.72 -2.01 -10.07
CA LEU A 73 5.80 -0.94 -10.46
C LEU A 73 6.52 0.40 -10.47
N ASP A 74 6.22 1.21 -11.48
CA ASP A 74 6.83 2.53 -11.63
C ASP A 74 6.15 3.60 -10.80
N ASP A 75 4.84 3.47 -10.57
CA ASP A 75 4.03 4.41 -9.82
C ASP A 75 3.28 3.74 -8.66
N ALA A 76 3.47 4.30 -7.48
CA ALA A 76 2.72 3.99 -6.27
C ALA A 76 2.44 5.28 -5.52
N GLU A 77 1.27 5.41 -4.92
CA GLU A 77 0.90 6.55 -4.09
C GLU A 77 0.54 6.04 -2.70
N ALA A 78 0.93 6.77 -1.67
CA ALA A 78 0.59 6.42 -0.29
C ALA A 78 -0.35 7.47 0.29
N LEU A 79 -1.46 7.00 0.85
CA LEU A 79 -2.40 7.77 1.65
C LEU A 79 -2.09 7.53 3.11
N LEU A 80 -1.74 8.59 3.84
CA LEU A 80 -1.35 8.54 5.25
C LEU A 80 -2.60 8.61 6.13
N ILE A 81 -2.68 7.74 7.13
CA ILE A 81 -3.78 7.71 8.11
C ILE A 81 -3.16 7.78 9.52
N PRO A 82 -2.84 8.99 10.01
CA PRO A 82 -2.33 9.17 11.36
C PRO A 82 -3.31 8.62 12.40
N SER A 83 -2.80 7.80 13.32
CA SER A 83 -3.59 7.22 14.39
C SER A 83 -2.69 6.81 15.56
N MET A 84 -3.20 6.99 16.78
CA MET A 84 -2.53 6.55 18.00
C MET A 84 -2.72 5.05 18.27
N VAL A 85 -3.66 4.41 17.58
CA VAL A 85 -3.98 2.99 17.70
C VAL A 85 -3.81 2.28 16.36
N ASN A 86 -3.55 0.97 16.40
CA ASN A 86 -3.39 0.19 15.17
C ASN A 86 -4.75 -0.08 14.51
N VAL A 87 -5.06 0.68 13.45
CA VAL A 87 -6.33 0.59 12.68
C VAL A 87 -6.20 -0.24 11.40
N GLU A 88 -5.07 -0.91 11.18
CA GLU A 88 -4.79 -1.63 9.93
C GLU A 88 -5.86 -2.68 9.58
N CYS A 89 -6.26 -3.52 10.53
CA CYS A 89 -7.26 -4.57 10.29
C CYS A 89 -8.66 -3.98 10.02
N GLU A 90 -9.01 -2.90 10.71
CA GLU A 90 -10.29 -2.19 10.51
C GLU A 90 -10.34 -1.57 9.12
N LEU A 91 -9.25 -0.92 8.69
CA LEU A 91 -9.12 -0.38 7.34
C LEU A 91 -9.14 -1.47 6.27
N ALA A 92 -8.43 -2.59 6.47
CA ALA A 92 -8.48 -3.72 5.56
C ALA A 92 -9.91 -4.30 5.43
N SER A 93 -10.64 -4.38 6.54
CA SER A 93 -12.05 -4.79 6.54
C SER A 93 -12.94 -3.79 5.81
N PHE A 94 -12.74 -2.48 6.01
CA PHE A 94 -13.47 -1.43 5.31
C PHE A 94 -13.25 -1.52 3.80
N ILE A 95 -11.99 -1.59 3.34
CA ILE A 95 -11.66 -1.72 1.92
C ILE A 95 -12.25 -3.01 1.33
N SER A 96 -12.21 -4.12 2.08
CA SER A 96 -12.83 -5.38 1.65
C SER A 96 -14.34 -5.30 1.50
N SER A 97 -15.02 -4.36 2.16
CA SER A 97 -16.46 -4.16 2.10
C SER A 97 -16.92 -3.28 0.93
N VAL A 98 -15.97 -2.61 0.24
CA VAL A 98 -16.26 -1.76 -0.90
C VAL A 98 -16.84 -2.62 -2.04
N PRO A 99 -17.99 -2.25 -2.63
CA PRO A 99 -18.58 -2.99 -3.74
C PRO A 99 -17.60 -3.15 -4.91
N GLY A 100 -17.39 -4.39 -5.34
CA GLY A 100 -16.47 -4.74 -6.43
C GLY A 100 -15.00 -4.84 -6.03
N ALA A 101 -14.63 -4.57 -4.77
CA ALA A 101 -13.29 -4.84 -4.27
C ALA A 101 -13.04 -6.36 -4.19
N SER A 102 -11.90 -6.82 -4.70
CA SER A 102 -11.52 -8.24 -4.72
C SER A 102 -10.21 -8.46 -3.95
N PRO A 103 -10.19 -9.29 -2.89
CA PRO A 103 -8.99 -9.52 -2.10
C PRO A 103 -7.99 -10.45 -2.81
N VAL A 104 -6.70 -10.12 -2.73
CA VAL A 104 -5.61 -11.05 -3.07
C VAL A 104 -5.30 -11.92 -1.85
N LEU A 105 -5.88 -13.12 -1.79
CA LEU A 105 -5.89 -13.95 -0.58
C LEU A 105 -4.48 -14.23 -0.02
N GLY A 106 -4.35 -14.17 1.30
CA GLY A 106 -3.10 -14.43 2.02
C GLY A 106 -2.10 -13.27 2.02
N PHE A 107 -2.38 -12.19 1.28
CA PHE A 107 -1.43 -11.09 1.13
C PHE A 107 -1.38 -10.21 2.38
N GLY A 108 -0.20 -10.05 2.97
CA GLY A 108 0.06 -9.09 4.05
C GLY A 108 -0.68 -9.37 5.37
N CYS A 109 -1.22 -10.57 5.55
CA CYS A 109 -2.02 -10.94 6.73
C CYS A 109 -1.38 -12.05 7.57
N SER A 110 -0.05 -12.18 7.56
CA SER A 110 0.67 -13.26 8.26
C SER A 110 0.55 -13.20 9.78
N ASP A 111 0.30 -12.02 10.34
CA ASP A 111 0.23 -11.72 11.77
C ASP A 111 -1.19 -11.42 12.26
N CYS A 112 -2.21 -11.56 11.40
CA CYS A 112 -3.60 -11.27 11.72
C CYS A 112 -4.56 -12.33 11.14
N ARG A 113 -5.86 -12.17 11.41
CA ARG A 113 -6.91 -13.07 10.88
C ARG A 113 -7.59 -12.55 9.61
N CYS A 114 -7.07 -11.46 9.03
CA CYS A 114 -7.62 -10.91 7.80
C CYS A 114 -7.39 -11.89 6.64
N ARG A 115 -8.30 -11.87 5.67
CA ARG A 115 -8.16 -12.70 4.45
C ARG A 115 -7.09 -12.17 3.51
N SER A 116 -6.89 -10.86 3.51
CA SER A 116 -5.92 -10.12 2.71
C SER A 116 -5.82 -8.69 3.26
N HIS A 117 -4.68 -8.06 3.04
CA HIS A 117 -4.46 -6.61 3.15
C HIS A 117 -4.27 -5.93 1.78
N LEU A 118 -4.25 -6.70 0.68
CA LEU A 118 -4.18 -6.23 -0.71
C LEU A 118 -5.50 -6.51 -1.44
N PHE A 119 -6.04 -5.49 -2.10
CA PHE A 119 -7.33 -5.56 -2.78
C PHE A 119 -7.23 -4.93 -4.16
N LEU A 120 -7.80 -5.58 -5.17
CA LEU A 120 -8.10 -4.96 -6.46
C LEU A 120 -9.37 -4.13 -6.30
N LEU A 121 -9.30 -2.84 -6.64
CA LEU A 121 -10.43 -1.91 -6.57
C LEU A 121 -11.00 -1.63 -7.96
N PRO A 122 -12.33 -1.41 -8.06
CA PRO A 122 -12.92 -0.78 -9.23
C PRO A 122 -12.35 0.62 -9.44
N GLY A 123 -12.11 1.01 -10.70
CA GLY A 123 -11.56 2.32 -11.07
C GLY A 123 -12.21 3.51 -10.36
N PRO A 124 -13.55 3.66 -10.40
CA PRO A 124 -14.25 4.76 -9.73
C PRO A 124 -14.04 4.79 -8.20
N MET A 125 -13.93 3.62 -7.56
CA MET A 125 -13.71 3.52 -6.12
C MET A 125 -12.27 3.89 -5.75
N ALA A 126 -11.29 3.51 -6.57
CA ALA A 126 -9.91 3.93 -6.39
C ALA A 126 -9.74 5.44 -6.56
N GLU A 127 -10.43 6.05 -7.53
CA GLU A 127 -10.44 7.51 -7.72
C GLU A 127 -11.11 8.24 -6.56
N CYS A 128 -12.26 7.76 -6.09
CA CYS A 128 -12.95 8.31 -4.93
C CYS A 128 -12.07 8.22 -3.66
N LEU A 129 -11.40 7.09 -3.46
CA LEU A 129 -10.48 6.94 -2.34
C LEU A 129 -9.31 7.92 -2.44
N ARG A 130 -8.72 8.10 -3.63
CA ARG A 130 -7.65 9.07 -3.86
C ARG A 130 -8.11 10.51 -3.61
N SER A 131 -9.28 10.91 -4.10
CA SER A 131 -9.79 12.28 -3.96
C SER A 131 -10.28 12.63 -2.55
N SER A 132 -10.57 11.60 -1.73
CA SER A 132 -10.98 11.78 -0.33
C SER A 132 -9.83 12.19 0.58
N PHE A 133 -8.57 12.05 0.13
CA PHE A 133 -7.39 12.42 0.91
C PHE A 133 -6.80 13.73 0.41
N PRO A 134 -6.49 14.68 1.32
CA PRO A 134 -5.89 15.92 0.91
C PRO A 134 -4.40 15.72 0.53
N PRO A 135 -3.81 16.61 -0.28
CA PRO A 135 -2.43 16.45 -0.77
C PRO A 135 -1.39 16.31 0.34
N GLU A 136 -1.56 16.99 1.48
CA GLU A 136 -0.66 16.92 2.64
C GLU A 136 -0.63 15.53 3.30
N MET A 137 -1.68 14.73 3.13
CA MET A 137 -1.77 13.35 3.60
C MET A 137 -1.41 12.34 2.51
N THR A 138 -0.96 12.81 1.36
CA THR A 138 -0.57 11.98 0.23
C THR A 138 0.94 12.03 0.02
N ARG A 139 1.56 10.89 -0.25
CA ARG A 139 2.98 10.79 -0.62
C ARG A 139 3.09 10.07 -1.95
N ARG A 140 3.92 10.61 -2.84
CA ARG A 140 4.29 9.96 -4.10
C ARG A 140 5.80 9.76 -4.12
N PRO A 141 6.32 8.75 -4.84
CA PRO A 141 7.74 8.60 -5.04
C PRO A 141 8.25 9.89 -5.67
N HIS A 142 9.41 10.33 -5.22
CA HIS A 142 10.10 11.43 -5.86
C HIS A 142 10.57 10.93 -7.22
N VAL A 143 9.82 11.24 -8.28
CA VAL A 143 10.30 11.03 -9.64
C VAL A 143 11.54 11.90 -9.76
N ARG A 144 12.71 11.26 -9.82
CA ARG A 144 13.89 11.97 -10.32
C ARG A 144 13.54 12.33 -11.75
N ASP A 145 13.27 13.61 -12.00
CA ASP A 145 13.27 14.16 -13.35
C ASP A 145 14.47 13.59 -14.07
N GLY A 146 14.19 12.81 -15.12
CA GLY A 146 15.21 12.35 -16.03
C GLY A 146 15.90 13.59 -16.57
N LYS A 147 17.11 13.86 -16.09
CA LYS A 147 18.07 14.70 -16.80
C LYS A 147 18.31 14.00 -18.13
N LYS A 148 17.60 14.46 -19.16
CA LYS A 148 17.95 14.25 -20.56
C LYS A 148 19.25 14.99 -20.86
#